data_AF-C5BJC5-F1
#
_entry.id   AF-C5BJC5-F1
#
_cell.length_a   1.000
_cell.length_b   1.000
_cell.length_c   1.000
_cell.angle_alpha   90.00
_cell.angle_beta   90.00
_cell.angle_gamma   90.00
#
_symmetry.space_group_name_H-M   'P 1'
#
loop_
_entity.id
_entity.type
_entity.pdbx_description
1 polymer ?
#
loop_
_entity_poly.entity_id
_entity_poly.type
_entity_poly.pdbx_seq_one_letter_code
_entity_poly.pdbx_strand_id
1 'polypeptide(L)'
;MSRVLIADAITHLEDLLEALTNAYWETSEIHRKDCVFDLVTVIYGELNELAKLSYADHEMTYEPITAAFHSSETNLRTIRNNIDTWFPRNATATQLQRSIPPVNALFEFV
;
A
#
# COMPACT_ATOMS: atom_id res chain seq x y z
N MET A 1 -1.06 -21.65 2.90
CA MET A 1 -1.24 -20.20 2.76
C MET A 1 -1.44 -19.62 4.14
N SER A 2 -0.50 -18.79 4.61
CA SER A 2 -0.54 -18.15 5.93
C SER A 2 -1.52 -16.99 5.88
N ARG A 3 -2.46 -16.97 6.84
CA ARG A 3 -3.31 -15.80 7.08
C ARG A 3 -2.43 -14.66 7.58
N VAL A 4 -2.53 -13.48 6.96
CA VAL A 4 -1.79 -12.31 7.42
C VAL A 4 -2.50 -11.75 8.65
N LEU A 5 -1.75 -11.50 9.72
CA LEU A 5 -2.30 -10.91 10.94
C LEU A 5 -2.49 -9.41 10.77
N ILE A 6 -3.38 -8.81 11.57
CA ILE A 6 -3.57 -7.36 11.58
C ILE A 6 -2.25 -6.63 11.86
N ALA A 7 -1.44 -7.13 12.79
CA ALA A 7 -0.11 -6.56 13.06
C ALA A 7 0.79 -6.53 11.81
N ASP A 8 0.87 -7.65 11.08
CA ASP A 8 1.70 -7.76 9.88
C ASP A 8 1.16 -6.86 8.76
N ALA A 9 -0.17 -6.79 8.61
CA ALA A 9 -0.82 -5.94 7.63
C ALA A 9 -0.52 -4.46 7.89
N ILE A 10 -0.57 -4.01 9.16
CA ILE A 10 -0.18 -2.64 9.55
C ILE A 10 1.25 -2.35 9.10
N THR A 11 2.21 -3.23 9.44
CA THR A 11 3.61 -3.05 9.03
C THR A 11 3.77 -2.97 7.51
N HIS A 12 3.10 -3.85 6.76
CA HIS A 12 3.17 -3.83 5.29
C HIS A 12 2.57 -2.55 4.70
N LEU A 13 1.46 -2.06 5.25
CA LEU A 13 0.81 -0.83 4.82
C LEU A 13 1.66 0.40 5.17
N GLU A 14 2.28 0.46 6.34
CA GLU A 14 3.21 1.52 6.73
C GLU A 14 4.45 1.59 5.81
N ASP A 15 5.07 0.43 5.55
CA ASP A 15 6.22 0.32 4.64
C ASP A 15 5.88 0.80 3.22
N LEU A 16 4.68 0.45 2.73
CA LEU A 16 4.20 0.89 1.42
C LEU A 16 3.87 2.38 1.42
N LEU A 17 3.24 2.90 2.49
CA LEU A 17 2.90 4.31 2.62
C LEU A 17 4.16 5.20 2.56
N GLU A 18 5.23 4.80 3.24
CA GLU A 18 6.51 5.51 3.17
C GLU A 18 7.07 5.51 1.73
N ALA A 19 7.08 4.35 1.08
CA ALA A 19 7.56 4.21 -0.29
C ALA A 19 6.76 5.08 -1.28
N LEU A 20 5.43 5.10 -1.15
CA LEU A 20 4.55 5.90 -1.99
C LEU A 20 4.70 7.40 -1.71
N THR A 21 4.97 7.79 -0.46
CA THR A 21 5.24 9.19 -0.12
C THR A 21 6.50 9.69 -0.83
N ASN A 22 7.57 8.88 -0.83
CA ASN A 22 8.78 9.19 -1.60
C ASN A 22 8.49 9.25 -3.11
N ALA A 23 7.74 8.27 -3.62
CA ALA A 23 7.32 8.19 -5.01
C ALA A 23 6.54 9.43 -5.49
N TYR A 24 5.65 9.96 -4.65
CA TYR A 24 4.84 11.15 -4.93
C TYR A 24 5.70 12.39 -5.19
N TRP A 25 6.76 12.57 -4.39
CA TRP A 25 7.67 13.70 -4.53
C TRP A 25 8.62 13.57 -5.74
N GLU A 26 8.80 12.36 -6.26
CA GLU A 26 9.75 12.06 -7.33
C GLU A 26 9.16 12.14 -8.73
N THR A 27 7.90 11.75 -8.90
CA THR A 27 7.25 11.90 -10.19
C THR A 27 7.01 13.38 -10.50
N SER A 28 7.25 13.80 -11.74
CA SER A 28 6.96 15.16 -12.22
C SER A 28 5.66 15.23 -13.04
N GLU A 29 5.09 14.09 -13.41
CA GLU A 29 3.86 14.02 -14.21
C GLU A 29 2.63 13.97 -13.31
N ILE A 30 1.64 14.82 -13.60
CA ILE A 30 0.43 14.97 -12.79
C ILE A 30 -0.37 13.67 -12.70
N HIS A 31 -0.56 12.95 -13.81
CA HIS A 31 -1.32 11.70 -13.83
C HIS A 31 -0.70 10.61 -12.95
N ARG A 32 0.64 10.57 -12.87
CA ARG A 32 1.36 9.64 -11.99
C ARG A 32 1.22 10.06 -10.53
N LYS A 33 1.29 11.36 -10.25
CA LYS A 33 1.05 11.92 -8.91
C LYS A 33 -0.34 11.60 -8.43
N ASP A 34 -1.35 11.76 -9.28
CA ASP A 34 -2.74 11.47 -8.93
C ASP A 34 -2.89 9.98 -8.56
N CYS A 35 -2.32 9.07 -9.35
CA CYS A 35 -2.35 7.63 -9.08
C CYS A 35 -1.64 7.27 -7.75
N VAL A 36 -0.46 7.85 -7.50
CA VAL A 36 0.29 7.63 -6.25
C VAL A 36 -0.46 8.22 -5.06
N PHE A 37 -1.00 9.43 -5.20
CA PHE A 37 -1.70 10.14 -4.13
C PHE A 37 -3.02 9.48 -3.75
N ASP A 38 -3.74 8.93 -4.73
CA ASP A 38 -4.93 8.13 -4.48
C ASP A 38 -4.60 6.93 -3.58
N LEU A 39 -3.54 6.18 -3.91
CA LEU A 39 -3.08 5.06 -3.06
C LEU A 39 -2.60 5.50 -1.68
N VAL A 40 -1.87 6.61 -1.57
CA VAL A 40 -1.47 7.19 -0.27
C VAL A 40 -2.70 7.48 0.58
N THR A 41 -3.73 8.09 -0.01
CA THR A 41 -4.97 8.45 0.68
C THR A 41 -5.72 7.21 1.15
N VAL A 42 -5.82 6.20 0.29
CA VAL A 42 -6.50 4.93 0.60
C VAL A 42 -5.78 4.17 1.71
N ILE A 43 -4.46 4.00 1.61
CA ILE A 43 -3.67 3.29 2.61
C ILE A 43 -3.71 4.01 3.95
N TYR A 44 -3.61 5.35 3.95
CA TYR A 44 -3.75 6.14 5.17
C TYR A 44 -5.14 5.98 5.80
N GLY A 45 -6.20 5.95 4.98
CA GLY A 45 -7.56 5.70 5.45
C GLY A 45 -7.70 4.32 6.11
N GLU A 46 -7.14 3.28 5.48
CA GLU A 46 -7.14 1.92 6.01
C GLU A 46 -6.37 1.82 7.33
N LEU A 47 -5.15 2.36 7.40
CA LEU A 47 -4.36 2.42 8.62
C LEU A 47 -5.08 3.16 9.76
N ASN A 48 -5.81 4.22 9.43
CA ASN A 48 -6.60 4.95 10.42
C ASN A 48 -7.80 4.15 10.95
N GLU A 49 -8.40 3.26 10.15
CA GLU A 49 -9.39 2.31 10.66
C GLU A 49 -8.75 1.23 11.53
N LEU A 50 -7.59 0.70 11.14
CA LEU A 50 -6.84 -0.29 11.92
C LEU A 50 -6.35 0.27 13.25
N ALA A 51 -5.98 1.55 13.31
CA ALA A 51 -5.57 2.24 14.52
C ALA A 51 -6.70 2.36 15.57
N LYS A 52 -7.96 2.15 15.18
CA LYS A 52 -9.10 2.14 16.12
C LYS A 52 -9.28 0.80 16.82
N LEU A 53 -8.61 -0.25 16.34
CA LEU A 53 -8.68 -1.59 16.91
C LEU A 53 -7.90 -1.68 18.22
N SER A 54 -8.27 -2.63 19.07
CA SER A 54 -7.54 -2.90 20.31
C SER A 54 -6.21 -3.59 20.02
N TYR A 55 -5.24 -3.45 20.92
CA TYR A 55 -3.99 -4.21 20.84
C TYR A 55 -4.24 -5.72 20.81
N ALA A 56 -5.27 -6.20 21.52
CA ALA A 56 -5.66 -7.61 21.52
C ALA A 56 -6.13 -8.10 20.13
N ASP A 57 -6.63 -7.21 19.28
CA ASP A 57 -7.11 -7.56 17.94
C ASP A 57 -5.95 -7.77 16.96
N HIS A 58 -4.72 -7.40 17.32
CA HIS A 58 -3.55 -7.49 16.42
C HIS A 58 -3.18 -8.93 16.05
N GLU A 59 -3.56 -9.92 16.87
CA GLU A 59 -3.39 -11.35 16.59
C GLU A 59 -4.50 -11.93 15.69
N MET A 60 -5.51 -11.13 15.34
CA MET A 60 -6.58 -11.56 14.44
C MET A 60 -6.10 -11.55 12.99
N THR A 61 -6.81 -12.30 12.15
CA THR A 61 -6.60 -12.26 10.69
C THR A 61 -7.06 -10.91 10.15
N TYR A 62 -6.22 -10.30 9.30
CA TYR A 62 -6.55 -9.05 8.65
C TYR A 62 -7.63 -9.26 7.58
N GLU A 63 -8.63 -8.38 7.60
CA GLU A 63 -9.62 -8.20 6.55
C GLU A 63 -9.69 -6.69 6.23
N PRO A 64 -9.72 -6.30 4.95
CA PRO A 64 -9.85 -4.89 4.59
C PRO A 64 -11.11 -4.25 5.17
N ILE A 65 -10.95 -3.11 5.83
CA ILE A 65 -12.05 -2.41 6.48
C ILE A 65 -12.70 -1.41 5.50
N THR A 66 -11.90 -0.75 4.66
CA THR A 66 -12.39 0.29 3.76
C THR A 66 -12.69 -0.23 2.36
N ALA A 67 -13.85 0.17 1.82
CA ALA A 67 -14.21 -0.13 0.41
C ALA A 67 -13.22 0.50 -0.59
N ALA A 68 -12.63 1.64 -0.23
CA ALA A 68 -11.64 2.31 -1.05
C ALA A 68 -10.36 1.47 -1.20
N PHE A 69 -9.96 0.75 -0.14
CA PHE A 69 -8.85 -0.21 -0.21
C PHE A 69 -9.09 -1.24 -1.29
N HIS A 70 -10.25 -1.91 -1.31
CA HIS A 70 -10.59 -2.88 -2.36
C HIS A 70 -10.46 -2.31 -3.79
N SER A 71 -10.95 -1.10 -4.03
CA SER A 71 -10.87 -0.49 -5.36
C SER A 71 -9.47 -0.07 -5.79
N SER A 72 -8.53 0.02 -4.85
CA SER A 72 -7.16 0.50 -5.10
C SER A 72 -6.22 -0.54 -5.71
N GLU A 73 -6.64 -1.81 -5.80
CA GLU A 73 -5.84 -2.90 -6.38
C GLU A 73 -5.35 -2.56 -7.81
N THR A 74 -6.22 -1.92 -8.60
CA THR A 74 -5.88 -1.51 -9.98
C THR A 74 -4.77 -0.46 -10.00
N ASN A 75 -4.80 0.49 -9.07
CA ASN A 75 -3.77 1.52 -8.95
C ASN A 75 -2.46 0.90 -8.46
N LEU A 76 -2.51 -0.01 -7.49
CA LEU A 76 -1.33 -0.72 -6.98
C LEU A 76 -0.65 -1.53 -8.09
N ARG A 77 -1.44 -2.24 -8.89
CA ARG A 77 -0.96 -2.98 -10.06
C ARG A 77 -0.38 -2.07 -11.14
N THR A 78 -0.99 -0.91 -11.36
CA THR A 78 -0.50 0.09 -12.32
C THR A 78 0.87 0.62 -11.91
N ILE A 79 1.05 0.98 -10.65
CA ILE A 79 2.35 1.40 -10.11
C ILE A 79 3.36 0.27 -10.28
N ARG A 80 3.00 -0.96 -9.86
CA ARG A 80 3.89 -2.14 -9.94
C ARG A 80 4.43 -2.38 -11.35
N ASN A 81 3.57 -2.28 -12.36
CA ASN A 81 3.93 -2.53 -13.75
C ASN A 81 4.78 -1.42 -14.38
N ASN A 82 4.84 -0.24 -13.74
CA ASN A 82 5.52 0.93 -14.27
C ASN A 82 6.61 1.48 -13.34
N ILE A 83 7.06 0.71 -12.33
CA ILE A 83 8.03 1.20 -11.33
C ILE A 83 9.29 1.77 -12.02
N ASP A 84 9.88 1.01 -12.93
CA ASP A 84 11.16 1.38 -13.56
C ASP A 84 11.03 2.60 -14.49
N THR A 85 9.84 2.84 -15.02
CA THR A 85 9.53 3.96 -15.92
C THR A 85 9.08 5.21 -15.17
N TRP A 86 8.37 5.04 -14.05
CA TRP A 86 7.77 6.16 -13.31
C TRP A 86 8.72 6.76 -12.28
N PHE A 87 9.61 5.97 -11.70
CA PHE A 87 10.49 6.38 -10.60
C PHE A 87 11.96 6.21 -11.00
N PRO A 88 12.62 7.28 -11.48
CA PRO A 88 13.99 7.21 -11.99
C PRO A 88 15.03 6.98 -10.87
N ARG A 89 14.69 7.19 -9.60
CA ARG A 89 15.59 6.94 -8.48
C ARG A 89 15.50 5.47 -8.07
N ASN A 90 16.65 4.80 -8.18
CA ASN A 90 16.78 3.38 -7.85
C ASN A 90 16.34 3.04 -6.41
N ALA A 91 16.58 3.93 -5.44
CA ALA A 91 16.18 3.71 -4.05
C ALA A 91 14.66 3.56 -3.89
N THR A 92 13.88 4.49 -4.45
CA THR A 92 12.40 4.48 -4.38
C THR A 92 11.80 3.34 -5.17
N ALA A 93 12.32 3.08 -6.38
CA ALA A 93 11.94 1.92 -7.17
C ALA A 93 12.18 0.60 -6.43
N THR A 94 13.34 0.45 -5.79
CA THR A 94 13.68 -0.72 -4.97
C THR A 94 12.77 -0.84 -3.75
N GLN A 95 12.43 0.27 -3.09
CA GLN A 95 11.54 0.26 -1.93
C GLN A 95 10.12 -0.19 -2.34
N LEU A 96 9.58 0.36 -3.43
CA LEU A 96 8.28 -0.04 -3.98
C LEU A 96 8.26 -1.52 -4.42
N GLN A 97 9.31 -2.00 -5.08
CA GLN A 97 9.43 -3.41 -5.48
C GLN A 97 9.41 -4.36 -4.28
N ARG A 98 9.87 -3.90 -3.10
CA ARG A 98 9.87 -4.69 -1.86
C ARG A 98 8.54 -4.60 -1.10
N SER A 99 7.91 -3.43 -1.04
CA SER A 99 6.71 -3.19 -0.22
C SER A 99 5.40 -3.52 -0.93
N ILE A 100 5.35 -3.49 -2.27
CA ILE A 100 4.14 -3.81 -3.03
C ILE A 100 3.70 -5.29 -2.90
N PRO A 101 4.59 -6.30 -3.02
CA PRO A 101 4.16 -7.70 -2.98
C PRO A 101 3.47 -8.13 -1.68
N PRO A 102 3.96 -7.76 -0.47
CA PRO A 102 3.26 -8.06 0.79
C PRO A 102 1.86 -7.44 0.85
N VAL A 103 1.70 -6.20 0.40
CA VAL A 103 0.38 -5.54 0.37
C VAL A 103 -0.53 -6.17 -0.69
N ASN A 104 0.01 -6.60 -1.83
CA ASN A 104 -0.76 -7.29 -2.86
C ASN A 104 -1.38 -8.60 -2.34
N ALA A 105 -0.70 -9.30 -1.42
CA ALA A 105 -1.23 -10.50 -0.80
C ALA A 105 -2.46 -10.22 0.10
N LEU A 106 -2.64 -8.98 0.58
CA LEU A 106 -3.81 -8.58 1.36
C LEU A 106 -5.09 -8.51 0.52
N PHE A 107 -4.97 -8.36 -0.80
CA PHE A 107 -6.10 -8.33 -1.74
C PHE A 107 -6.60 -9.73 -2.14
N GLU A 108 -5.77 -10.76 -2.04
CA GLU A 108 -6.08 -12.12 -2.50
C GLU A 108 -7.10 -12.86 -1.61
N PHE A 109 -7.58 -12.23 -0.54
CA PHE A 109 -8.55 -12.79 0.41
C PHE A 109 -10.00 -12.32 0.18
N VAL A 110 -10.29 -11.70 -0.97
CA VAL A 110 -11.64 -11.26 -1.40
C VAL A 110 -12.19 -12.18 -2.49
#